data_AF-A0A975EGP7-F1
#
_entry.id   AF-A0A975EGP7-F1
#
_cell.length_a   1.000
_cell.length_b   1.000
_cell.length_c   1.000
_cell.angle_alpha   90.00
_cell.angle_beta   90.00
_cell.angle_gamma   90.00
#
_symmetry.space_group_name_H-M   'P 1'
#
loop_
_entity.id
_entity.type
_entity.pdbx_description
1 polymer ?
#
loop_
_entity_poly.entity_id
_entity_poly.type
_entity_poly.pdbx_seq_one_letter_code
_entity_poly.pdbx_strand_id
1 'polypeptide(L)'
;MLFPAKSRNRSLMVAATVCIASSASSDAIEIEIDYSLDANGFFNQPGSKEAFRAVCDYFESILTDDLARIDQSEWTGETWAARVRNPATDVVESIPGKVIPADTVVIYAGGRPLGGSLGRGGPGGYSVTGTGADAQAWFNLVETRGESGALQVPPRDFASWGGSVAFNTSTTWNFSLTSATGNPSFVSTALHELGHIFGVGTSASWTAYIIGSVFTGPKSAASFGANVPMSGDGAHWRDDAACVLPNGYNPLNPLNVLSKTVGQFGTPAGLDQIARMDPSSCQIPGNHLVFTELDLAGLDDIGWDITSAPPAEIVAPALAISRNPSNGHVTLSWTAENSFAYQLEESPILSGWQDLGSPVSGVSGPASVTDTTPPTGANFYRLEVGPAPAPVTPPSFASAPEMWLGEAVHGSREPAVVENCGGCAAH
;
A
#
# COMPACT_ATOMS: atom_id res chain seq x y z
N MET A 1 77.09 -5.40 -37.20
CA MET A 1 77.40 -6.70 -36.56
C MET A 1 76.33 -7.00 -35.53
N LEU A 2 75.72 -8.19 -35.64
CA LEU A 2 74.99 -9.00 -34.65
C LEU A 2 74.12 -8.34 -33.54
N PHE A 3 72.84 -8.72 -33.54
CA PHE A 3 71.88 -8.79 -32.40
C PHE A 3 72.36 -9.74 -31.26
N PRO A 4 71.67 -9.93 -30.09
CA PRO A 4 70.63 -9.16 -29.38
C PRO A 4 70.75 -9.13 -27.80
N ALA A 5 69.75 -8.49 -27.17
CA ALA A 5 69.05 -8.81 -25.90
C ALA A 5 69.71 -8.64 -24.53
N LYS A 6 69.07 -7.80 -23.69
CA LYS A 6 68.73 -8.16 -22.30
C LYS A 6 67.49 -7.41 -21.83
N SER A 7 66.45 -8.18 -21.52
CA SER A 7 65.19 -7.72 -20.92
C SER A 7 65.41 -7.24 -19.49
N ARG A 8 64.74 -6.16 -19.12
CA ARG A 8 64.52 -5.78 -17.72
C ARG A 8 63.06 -5.38 -17.55
N ASN A 9 62.32 -6.29 -16.91
CA ASN A 9 60.96 -6.09 -16.41
C ASN A 9 60.90 -4.81 -15.57
N ARG A 10 60.09 -3.85 -16.00
CA ARG A 10 59.56 -2.79 -15.13
C ARG A 10 58.10 -3.15 -14.86
N SER A 11 57.85 -3.56 -13.63
CA SER A 11 56.51 -3.77 -13.09
C SER A 11 55.70 -2.50 -13.26
N LEU A 12 54.64 -2.56 -14.06
CA LEU A 12 53.63 -1.53 -14.16
C LEU A 12 52.67 -1.78 -12.98
N MET A 13 52.72 -0.92 -11.95
CA MET A 13 51.63 -0.83 -10.98
C MET A 13 50.41 -0.24 -11.69
N VAL A 14 49.44 -1.09 -12.03
CA VAL A 14 48.10 -0.65 -12.40
C VAL A 14 47.38 -0.31 -11.10
N ALA A 15 47.26 0.98 -10.80
CA ALA A 15 46.33 1.44 -9.78
C ALA A 15 44.91 1.21 -10.31
N ALA A 16 44.26 0.15 -9.83
CA ALA A 16 42.84 -0.06 -10.07
C ALA A 16 42.08 0.99 -9.25
N THR A 17 41.65 2.06 -9.92
CA THR A 17 40.62 2.94 -9.40
C THR A 17 39.34 2.12 -9.28
N VAL A 18 39.03 1.68 -8.07
CA VAL A 18 37.71 1.13 -7.75
C VAL A 18 36.74 2.30 -7.82
N CYS A 19 36.04 2.43 -8.95
CA CYS A 19 34.80 3.16 -9.00
C CYS A 19 33.83 2.40 -8.09
N ILE A 20 33.69 2.86 -6.84
CA ILE A 20 32.54 2.51 -6.03
C ILE A 20 31.37 3.16 -6.76
N ALA A 21 30.68 2.39 -7.60
CA ALA A 21 29.37 2.75 -8.05
C ALA A 21 28.52 2.79 -6.78
N SER A 22 28.21 3.99 -6.31
CA SER A 22 27.09 4.21 -5.42
C SER A 22 25.88 3.62 -6.13
N SER A 23 25.39 2.49 -5.66
CA SER A 23 24.05 2.05 -6.00
C SER A 23 23.13 3.17 -5.53
N ALA A 24 22.59 3.95 -6.48
CA ALA A 24 21.50 4.86 -6.22
C ALA A 24 20.41 4.04 -5.51
N SER A 25 20.03 4.51 -4.33
CA SER A 25 18.85 4.00 -3.64
C SER A 25 17.66 4.24 -4.56
N SER A 26 16.76 3.25 -4.65
CA SER A 26 15.56 3.22 -5.49
C SER A 26 14.88 4.59 -5.67
N ASP A 27 14.47 4.89 -6.92
CA ASP A 27 13.63 6.02 -7.37
C ASP A 27 12.23 5.98 -6.72
N ALA A 28 12.15 6.09 -5.40
CA ALA A 28 10.91 6.02 -4.63
C ALA A 28 10.66 7.34 -3.91
N ILE A 29 9.38 7.68 -3.75
CA ILE A 29 8.97 8.85 -3.00
C ILE A 29 9.44 8.75 -1.54
N GLU A 30 9.97 9.86 -1.00
CA GLU A 30 10.24 10.08 0.42
C GLU A 30 9.15 10.97 1.03
N ILE A 31 8.62 10.56 2.18
CA ILE A 31 7.65 11.34 2.95
C ILE A 31 8.36 11.92 4.17
N GLU A 32 8.60 13.23 4.14
CA GLU A 32 9.13 13.98 5.28
C GLU A 32 7.99 14.36 6.22
N ILE A 33 7.96 13.79 7.42
CA ILE A 33 6.95 14.12 8.42
C ILE A 33 7.43 15.30 9.27
N ASP A 34 6.71 16.42 9.20
CA ASP A 34 7.00 17.63 9.97
C ASP A 34 5.96 17.81 11.10
N TYR A 35 6.41 17.64 12.34
CA TYR A 35 5.58 17.81 13.54
C TYR A 35 5.63 19.24 14.13
N SER A 36 6.29 20.20 13.46
CA SER A 36 6.47 21.57 13.98
C SER A 36 5.15 22.31 14.21
N LEU A 37 4.08 21.90 13.51
CA LEU A 37 2.73 22.47 13.66
C LEU A 37 1.81 21.67 14.59
N ASP A 38 2.30 20.61 15.26
CA ASP A 38 1.53 19.84 16.26
C ASP A 38 1.47 20.57 17.62
N ALA A 39 0.96 21.81 17.63
CA ALA A 39 0.92 22.64 18.83
C ALA A 39 0.05 22.05 19.98
N ASN A 40 -0.87 21.14 19.64
CA ASN A 40 -1.71 20.43 20.62
C ASN A 40 -1.06 19.12 21.12
N GLY A 41 0.10 18.74 20.60
CA GLY A 41 0.85 17.57 21.04
C GLY A 41 0.16 16.24 20.79
N PHE A 42 -0.62 16.11 19.71
CA PHE A 42 -1.26 14.86 19.34
C PHE A 42 -0.25 13.72 19.20
N PHE A 43 0.91 14.00 18.59
CA PHE A 43 1.98 13.04 18.35
C PHE A 43 2.94 12.84 19.54
N ASN A 44 2.59 13.39 20.71
CA ASN A 44 3.26 13.04 21.97
C ASN A 44 2.62 11.82 22.66
N GLN A 45 1.54 11.28 22.08
CA GLN A 45 0.90 10.06 22.55
C GLN A 45 1.78 8.83 22.25
N PRO A 46 1.86 7.84 23.17
CA PRO A 46 2.60 6.60 22.92
C PRO A 46 2.08 5.86 21.68
N GLY A 47 2.99 5.46 20.78
CA GLY A 47 2.65 4.70 19.56
C GLY A 47 2.21 5.56 18.37
N SER A 48 1.91 6.85 18.57
CA SER A 48 1.35 7.70 17.52
C SER A 48 2.33 8.01 16.38
N LYS A 49 3.59 8.27 16.70
CA LYS A 49 4.64 8.53 15.70
C LYS A 49 5.03 7.25 14.98
N GLU A 50 5.13 6.14 15.70
CA GLU A 50 5.43 4.82 15.15
C GLU A 50 4.34 4.39 14.17
N ALA A 51 3.06 4.55 14.56
CA ALA A 51 1.94 4.23 13.69
C ALA A 51 1.90 5.10 12.42
N PHE A 52 2.16 6.41 12.54
CA PHE A 52 2.11 7.30 11.39
C PHE A 52 3.29 7.11 10.43
N ARG A 53 4.49 6.89 10.97
CA ARG A 53 5.67 6.54 10.17
C ARG A 53 5.42 5.26 9.38
N ALA A 54 4.87 4.22 10.00
CA ALA A 54 4.58 2.97 9.30
C ALA A 54 3.56 3.14 8.15
N VAL A 55 2.56 4.02 8.31
CA VAL A 55 1.63 4.37 7.23
C VAL A 55 2.35 5.12 6.11
N CYS A 56 3.24 6.05 6.43
CA CYS A 56 4.05 6.75 5.43
C CYS A 56 4.99 5.78 4.69
N ASP A 57 5.68 4.89 5.41
CA ASP A 57 6.56 3.85 4.84
C ASP A 57 5.82 2.96 3.84
N TYR A 58 4.54 2.68 4.09
CA TYR A 58 3.71 1.97 3.13
C TYR A 58 3.56 2.75 1.81
N PHE A 59 3.25 4.05 1.84
CA PHE A 59 3.15 4.86 0.62
C PHE A 59 4.49 5.00 -0.11
N GLU A 60 5.59 5.21 0.63
CA GLU A 60 6.95 5.22 0.06
C GLU A 60 7.31 3.89 -0.61
N SER A 61 6.75 2.77 -0.15
CA SER A 61 7.00 1.46 -0.74
C SER A 61 6.23 1.19 -2.05
N ILE A 62 5.19 1.98 -2.34
CA ILE A 62 4.31 1.75 -3.51
C ILE A 62 4.37 2.85 -4.56
N LEU A 63 4.72 4.10 -4.20
CA LEU A 63 4.78 5.24 -5.11
C LEU A 63 6.19 5.39 -5.70
N THR A 64 6.27 5.49 -7.03
CA THR A 64 7.54 5.47 -7.77
C THR A 64 7.70 6.64 -8.75
N ASP A 65 6.90 7.69 -8.61
CA ASP A 65 7.04 8.93 -9.39
C ASP A 65 8.42 9.59 -9.21
N ASP A 66 8.84 10.36 -10.22
CA ASP A 66 10.07 11.17 -10.23
C ASP A 66 9.71 12.65 -10.05
N LEU A 67 9.70 13.11 -8.80
CA LEU A 67 9.24 14.48 -8.49
C LEU A 67 10.41 15.45 -8.51
N ALA A 68 10.35 16.44 -9.39
CA ALA A 68 11.33 17.51 -9.44
C ALA A 68 11.40 18.29 -8.12
N ARG A 69 12.63 18.68 -7.78
CA ARG A 69 12.97 19.56 -6.66
C ARG A 69 12.35 20.95 -6.85
N ILE A 70 11.89 21.57 -5.76
CA ILE A 70 11.51 22.99 -5.72
C ILE A 70 12.52 23.74 -4.85
N ASP A 71 13.31 24.62 -5.46
CA ASP A 71 14.17 25.56 -4.76
C ASP A 71 14.22 26.89 -5.50
N GLN A 72 13.65 27.91 -4.85
CA GLN A 72 13.60 29.26 -5.37
C GLN A 72 15.00 29.85 -5.64
N SER A 73 16.04 29.42 -4.92
CA SER A 73 17.39 29.96 -5.10
C SER A 73 18.01 29.60 -6.46
N GLU A 74 17.46 28.61 -7.16
CA GLU A 74 17.85 28.23 -8.51
C GLU A 74 17.18 29.11 -9.59
N TRP A 75 16.22 29.95 -9.21
CA TRP A 75 15.37 30.72 -10.12
C TRP A 75 15.45 32.23 -9.82
N THR A 76 16.16 32.96 -10.68
CA THR A 76 16.40 34.41 -10.46
C THR A 76 15.14 35.22 -10.76
N GLY A 77 14.65 35.98 -9.78
CA GLY A 77 13.47 36.85 -9.94
C GLY A 77 12.13 36.16 -9.68
N GLU A 78 12.17 34.89 -9.30
CA GLU A 78 11.03 34.04 -9.03
C GLU A 78 10.79 33.92 -7.53
N THR A 79 9.51 33.84 -7.11
CA THR A 79 9.18 33.56 -5.71
C THR A 79 8.06 32.54 -5.57
N TRP A 80 8.07 31.82 -4.47
CA TRP A 80 6.93 31.00 -4.07
C TRP A 80 6.77 30.91 -2.56
N ALA A 81 5.61 30.46 -2.14
CA ALA A 81 5.37 30.00 -0.79
C ALA A 81 4.51 28.75 -0.81
N ALA A 82 4.93 27.73 -0.06
CA ALA A 82 4.08 26.61 0.29
C ALA A 82 2.94 27.12 1.20
N ARG A 83 1.70 26.70 0.95
CA ARG A 83 0.54 27.07 1.76
C ARG A 83 -0.07 25.83 2.38
N VAL A 84 -0.10 25.77 3.70
CA VAL A 84 -0.53 24.59 4.44
C VAL A 84 -1.60 24.92 5.45
N ARG A 85 -2.60 24.07 5.60
CA ARG A 85 -3.61 24.22 6.65
C ARG A 85 -3.00 23.70 7.95
N ASN A 86 -2.76 24.57 8.91
CA ASN A 86 -2.15 24.18 10.18
C ASN A 86 -3.01 23.10 10.87
N PRO A 87 -2.44 21.91 11.17
CA PRO A 87 -3.20 20.80 11.73
C PRO A 87 -3.73 21.05 13.15
N ALA A 88 -3.12 21.94 13.92
CA ALA A 88 -3.54 22.34 15.26
C ALA A 88 -4.60 23.47 15.27
N THR A 89 -4.59 24.38 14.30
CA THR A 89 -5.42 25.61 14.35
C THR A 89 -6.46 25.75 13.22
N ASP A 90 -6.38 24.93 12.18
CA ASP A 90 -7.17 25.03 10.94
C ASP A 90 -6.94 26.30 10.10
N VAL A 91 -5.97 27.13 10.48
CA VAL A 91 -5.60 28.34 9.74
C VAL A 91 -4.60 27.99 8.65
N VAL A 92 -4.74 28.58 7.46
CA VAL A 92 -3.76 28.40 6.39
C VAL A 92 -2.53 29.27 6.66
N GLU A 93 -1.38 28.63 6.79
CA GLU A 93 -0.07 29.24 6.91
C GLU A 93 0.63 29.32 5.56
N SER A 94 1.53 30.30 5.44
CA SER A 94 2.34 30.53 4.26
C SER A 94 3.80 30.39 4.66
N ILE A 95 4.55 29.55 3.94
CA ILE A 95 5.95 29.22 4.21
C ILE A 95 6.77 29.67 2.98
N PRO A 96 7.25 30.92 2.96
CA PRO A 96 7.96 31.47 1.80
C PRO A 96 9.29 30.76 1.56
N GLY A 97 9.59 30.46 0.29
CA GLY A 97 10.88 29.93 -0.13
C GLY A 97 11.25 28.61 0.53
N LYS A 98 10.28 27.77 0.93
CA LYS A 98 10.56 26.41 1.39
C LYS A 98 11.33 25.69 0.29
N VAL A 99 12.30 24.87 0.67
CA VAL A 99 12.97 23.95 -0.26
C VAL A 99 12.26 22.61 -0.13
N ILE A 100 11.88 22.04 -1.26
CA ILE A 100 11.30 20.70 -1.36
C ILE A 100 12.31 19.88 -2.17
N PRO A 101 13.00 18.90 -1.57
CA PRO A 101 13.90 18.04 -2.33
C PRO A 101 13.19 17.28 -3.45
N ALA A 102 13.97 16.74 -4.39
CA ALA A 102 13.44 15.79 -5.36
C ALA A 102 12.81 14.60 -4.64
N ASP A 103 11.77 14.01 -5.23
CA ASP A 103 11.08 12.81 -4.75
C ASP A 103 10.48 12.93 -3.35
N THR A 104 10.44 14.14 -2.77
CA THR A 104 10.01 14.33 -1.37
C THR A 104 8.63 14.96 -1.28
N VAL A 105 7.73 14.39 -0.48
CA VAL A 105 6.44 14.97 -0.09
C VAL A 105 6.48 15.34 1.38
N VAL A 106 6.31 16.62 1.71
CA VAL A 106 6.35 17.08 3.11
C VAL A 106 4.96 17.06 3.74
N ILE A 107 4.76 16.30 4.81
CA ILE A 107 3.48 16.22 5.53
C ILE A 107 3.58 16.87 6.90
N TYR A 108 2.86 17.98 7.07
CA TYR A 108 2.65 18.61 8.37
C TYR A 108 1.59 17.85 9.17
N ALA A 109 2.02 17.14 10.21
CA ALA A 109 1.15 16.28 10.99
C ALA A 109 0.86 16.87 12.37
N GLY A 110 -0.40 16.82 12.80
CA GLY A 110 -0.79 17.22 14.16
C GLY A 110 -2.19 16.77 14.53
N GLY A 111 -2.78 17.40 15.53
CA GLY A 111 -4.19 17.17 15.86
C GLY A 111 -4.89 18.39 16.42
N ARG A 112 -6.22 18.38 16.31
CA ARG A 112 -7.14 19.37 16.92
C ARG A 112 -8.53 18.72 17.12
N PRO A 113 -9.47 19.36 17.84
CA PRO A 113 -10.85 18.89 17.85
C PRO A 113 -11.46 18.99 16.43
N LEU A 114 -11.99 17.89 15.91
CA LEU A 114 -12.58 17.82 14.55
C LEU A 114 -14.09 17.59 14.53
N GLY A 115 -14.75 17.67 15.69
CA GLY A 115 -16.16 17.30 15.81
C GLY A 115 -16.36 15.82 15.52
N GLY A 116 -17.21 15.50 14.54
CA GLY A 116 -17.54 14.11 14.17
C GLY A 116 -16.50 13.39 13.31
N SER A 117 -15.54 14.11 12.71
CA SER A 117 -14.50 13.49 11.87
C SER A 117 -13.36 12.91 12.72
N LEU A 118 -12.78 11.80 12.27
CA LEU A 118 -11.62 11.17 12.91
C LEU A 118 -10.30 11.79 12.43
N GLY A 119 -10.21 12.08 11.14
CA GLY A 119 -9.08 12.75 10.50
C GLY A 119 -9.55 13.83 9.54
N ARG A 120 -8.60 14.64 9.09
CA ARG A 120 -8.74 15.54 7.95
C ARG A 120 -7.36 15.79 7.34
N GLY A 121 -7.11 15.19 6.20
CA GLY A 121 -5.94 15.35 5.36
C GLY A 121 -6.25 16.08 4.06
N GLY A 122 -5.20 16.56 3.40
CA GLY A 122 -5.30 17.11 2.06
C GLY A 122 -3.99 17.77 1.62
N PRO A 123 -3.84 17.99 0.31
CA PRO A 123 -2.63 18.57 -0.25
C PRO A 123 -2.50 20.04 0.16
N GLY A 124 -1.26 20.49 0.19
CA GLY A 124 -0.92 21.89 0.36
C GLY A 124 -1.25 22.68 -0.89
N GLY A 125 -1.63 23.95 -0.71
CA GLY A 125 -1.66 24.90 -1.80
C GLY A 125 -0.30 25.56 -1.99
N TYR A 126 -0.22 26.49 -2.92
CA TYR A 126 0.95 27.34 -3.10
C TYR A 126 0.53 28.76 -3.51
N SER A 127 1.46 29.69 -3.42
CA SER A 127 1.41 30.96 -4.14
C SER A 127 2.73 31.12 -4.88
N VAL A 128 2.67 31.53 -6.13
CA VAL A 128 3.84 31.64 -7.01
C VAL A 128 3.80 32.97 -7.76
N THR A 129 4.95 33.60 -7.93
CA THR A 129 5.11 34.83 -8.71
C THR A 129 6.39 34.77 -9.52
N GLY A 130 6.37 35.37 -10.70
CA GLY A 130 7.50 35.30 -11.61
C GLY A 130 7.60 36.44 -12.59
N THR A 131 8.80 36.69 -13.09
CA THR A 131 9.06 37.75 -14.07
C THR A 131 10.08 37.34 -15.12
N GLY A 132 9.89 37.77 -16.36
CA GLY A 132 10.83 37.47 -17.44
C GLY A 132 10.56 36.13 -18.12
N ALA A 133 11.59 35.60 -18.79
CA ALA A 133 11.44 34.44 -19.69
C ALA A 133 11.24 33.12 -18.94
N ASP A 134 11.73 33.00 -17.71
CA ASP A 134 11.72 31.76 -16.94
C ASP A 134 10.44 31.56 -16.11
N ALA A 135 9.62 32.62 -15.97
CA ALA A 135 8.43 32.61 -15.11
C ALA A 135 7.45 31.47 -15.41
N GLN A 136 7.22 31.14 -16.69
CA GLN A 136 6.29 30.06 -17.03
C GLN A 136 6.85 28.68 -16.66
N ALA A 137 8.16 28.48 -16.85
CA ALA A 137 8.80 27.22 -16.45
C ALA A 137 8.80 27.07 -14.92
N TRP A 138 8.97 28.18 -14.19
CA TRP A 138 8.82 28.21 -12.73
C TRP A 138 7.40 27.86 -12.27
N PHE A 139 6.37 28.45 -12.89
CA PHE A 139 4.97 28.14 -12.56
C PHE A 139 4.67 26.66 -12.79
N ASN A 140 5.09 26.12 -13.94
CA ASN A 140 4.92 24.71 -14.25
C ASN A 140 5.67 23.83 -13.25
N LEU A 141 6.91 24.17 -12.87
CA LEU A 141 7.67 23.41 -11.88
C LEU A 141 6.95 23.35 -10.52
N VAL A 142 6.48 24.48 -10.01
CA VAL A 142 5.79 24.53 -8.71
C VAL A 142 4.45 23.79 -8.73
N GLU A 143 3.73 23.85 -9.86
CA GLU A 143 2.43 23.20 -10.01
C GLU A 143 2.52 21.69 -10.24
N THR A 144 3.51 21.26 -11.05
CA THR A 144 3.54 19.90 -11.62
C THR A 144 4.67 19.05 -11.09
N ARG A 145 5.70 19.69 -10.52
CA ARG A 145 6.95 19.01 -10.15
C ARG A 145 7.54 18.14 -11.25
N GLY A 146 7.38 18.53 -12.51
CA GLY A 146 7.87 17.76 -13.66
C GLY A 146 6.82 16.86 -14.30
N GLU A 147 5.72 16.57 -13.60
CA GLU A 147 4.62 15.73 -14.06
C GLU A 147 3.73 16.45 -15.08
N SER A 148 4.15 16.41 -16.34
CA SER A 148 3.52 17.15 -17.43
C SER A 148 2.04 16.80 -17.66
N GLY A 149 1.59 15.63 -17.19
CA GLY A 149 0.18 15.24 -17.27
C GLY A 149 -0.74 16.13 -16.44
N ALA A 150 -0.21 16.85 -15.43
CA ALA A 150 -0.97 17.77 -14.58
C ALA A 150 -1.39 19.04 -15.34
N LEU A 151 -0.69 19.38 -16.42
CA LEU A 151 -1.01 20.52 -17.31
C LEU A 151 -1.96 20.14 -18.45
N GLN A 152 -2.33 18.87 -18.60
CA GLN A 152 -3.25 18.44 -19.64
C GLN A 152 -4.66 19.00 -19.41
N VAL A 153 -5.46 19.04 -20.48
CA VAL A 153 -6.86 19.46 -20.40
C VAL A 153 -7.75 18.33 -20.93
N PRO A 154 -8.47 17.59 -20.07
CA PRO A 154 -8.45 17.72 -18.60
C PRO A 154 -7.15 17.14 -17.99
N PRO A 155 -6.75 17.54 -16.76
CA PRO A 155 -5.54 17.02 -16.12
C PRO A 155 -5.60 15.51 -15.94
N ARG A 156 -4.46 14.84 -16.09
CA ARG A 156 -4.32 13.37 -15.96
C ARG A 156 -3.29 12.95 -14.94
N ASP A 157 -2.74 13.93 -14.23
CA ASP A 157 -1.66 13.72 -13.31
C ASP A 157 -1.81 14.63 -12.09
N PHE A 158 -1.13 14.26 -11.02
CA PHE A 158 -1.15 14.99 -9.78
C PHE A 158 0.18 14.85 -9.05
N ALA A 159 0.88 15.97 -8.93
CA ALA A 159 2.04 16.09 -8.06
C ALA A 159 1.80 17.19 -7.02
N SER A 160 2.23 16.93 -5.80
CA SER A 160 2.20 17.91 -4.72
C SER A 160 3.57 18.11 -4.11
N TRP A 161 3.83 19.31 -3.60
CA TRP A 161 4.99 19.54 -2.73
C TRP A 161 4.81 18.89 -1.36
N GLY A 162 3.57 18.65 -0.94
CA GLY A 162 3.25 18.26 0.43
C GLY A 162 1.82 18.52 0.83
N GLY A 163 1.56 18.53 2.13
CA GLY A 163 0.24 18.80 2.67
C GLY A 163 0.22 18.76 4.18
N SER A 164 -0.97 18.56 4.73
CA SER A 164 -1.16 18.45 6.17
C SER A 164 -2.23 17.45 6.50
N VAL A 165 -2.08 16.79 7.65
CA VAL A 165 -3.11 15.95 8.25
C VAL A 165 -3.32 16.32 9.70
N ALA A 166 -4.57 16.43 10.09
CA ALA A 166 -4.97 16.58 11.47
C ALA A 166 -5.80 15.38 11.93
N PHE A 167 -5.50 14.89 13.13
CA PHE A 167 -6.28 13.85 13.79
C PHE A 167 -7.07 14.42 14.96
N ASN A 168 -8.25 13.84 15.20
CA ASN A 168 -9.16 14.34 16.23
C ASN A 168 -8.59 14.10 17.64
N THR A 169 -8.27 15.18 18.36
CA THR A 169 -7.75 15.12 19.74
C THR A 169 -8.81 14.74 20.76
N SER A 170 -10.10 14.72 20.36
CA SER A 170 -11.20 14.28 21.23
C SER A 170 -11.46 12.77 21.17
N THR A 171 -10.72 12.04 20.32
CA THR A 171 -10.82 10.59 20.15
C THR A 171 -9.79 9.88 21.00
N THR A 172 -10.18 8.80 21.69
CA THR A 172 -9.22 7.84 22.24
C THR A 172 -8.82 6.89 21.13
N TRP A 173 -7.55 6.88 20.74
CA TRP A 173 -7.07 6.16 19.56
C TRP A 173 -6.53 4.77 19.87
N ASN A 174 -6.61 3.88 18.88
CA ASN A 174 -5.82 2.66 18.81
C ASN A 174 -4.67 2.89 17.81
N PHE A 175 -3.44 2.87 18.31
CA PHE A 175 -2.20 3.02 17.52
C PHE A 175 -1.51 1.69 17.18
N SER A 176 -2.15 0.55 17.45
CA SER A 176 -1.63 -0.76 17.05
C SER A 176 -1.43 -0.83 15.54
N LEU A 177 -0.35 -1.50 15.13
CA LEU A 177 -0.05 -1.78 13.73
C LEU A 177 -0.68 -3.07 13.22
N THR A 178 -1.24 -3.90 14.09
CA THR A 178 -1.67 -5.27 13.73
C THR A 178 -3.06 -5.63 14.23
N SER A 179 -3.77 -4.71 14.88
CA SER A 179 -5.10 -4.98 15.42
C SER A 179 -5.91 -3.69 15.52
N ALA A 180 -7.12 -3.73 14.95
CA ALA A 180 -8.07 -2.60 15.01
C ALA A 180 -9.13 -2.76 16.10
N THR A 181 -8.96 -3.70 17.04
CA THR A 181 -9.97 -3.98 18.07
C THR A 181 -10.09 -2.83 19.08
N GLY A 182 -11.32 -2.52 19.49
CA GLY A 182 -11.60 -1.56 20.56
C GLY A 182 -11.78 -0.13 20.01
N ASN A 183 -10.83 0.75 20.32
CA ASN A 183 -10.88 2.15 19.93
C ASN A 183 -10.75 2.36 18.41
N PRO A 184 -11.19 3.51 17.86
CA PRO A 184 -10.95 3.89 16.47
C PRO A 184 -9.50 3.68 16.05
N SER A 185 -9.31 3.04 14.89
CA SER A 185 -7.99 2.71 14.38
C SER A 185 -7.30 3.94 13.77
N PHE A 186 -6.15 4.32 14.34
CA PHE A 186 -5.34 5.39 13.80
C PHE A 186 -4.78 5.04 12.42
N VAL A 187 -4.26 3.81 12.24
CA VAL A 187 -3.71 3.34 10.96
C VAL A 187 -4.73 3.44 9.83
N SER A 188 -5.95 2.94 10.04
CA SER A 188 -7.01 3.02 9.02
C SER A 188 -7.36 4.46 8.67
N THR A 189 -7.45 5.35 9.68
CA THR A 189 -7.72 6.78 9.42
C THR A 189 -6.54 7.43 8.70
N ALA A 190 -5.31 7.21 9.14
CA ALA A 190 -4.13 7.79 8.51
C ALA A 190 -3.97 7.37 7.05
N LEU A 191 -4.19 6.08 6.72
CA LEU A 191 -4.23 5.61 5.34
C LEU A 191 -5.22 6.43 4.50
N HIS A 192 -6.46 6.57 4.98
CA HIS A 192 -7.51 7.34 4.28
C HIS A 192 -7.10 8.81 4.08
N GLU A 193 -6.64 9.48 5.13
CA GLU A 193 -6.24 10.88 5.03
C GLU A 193 -5.03 11.10 4.12
N LEU A 194 -4.09 10.14 4.05
CA LEU A 194 -2.97 10.21 3.11
C LEU A 194 -3.44 10.01 1.67
N GLY A 195 -4.44 9.16 1.42
CA GLY A 195 -5.07 9.08 0.10
C GLY A 195 -5.57 10.45 -0.41
N HIS A 196 -6.14 11.25 0.48
CA HIS A 196 -6.52 12.63 0.15
C HIS A 196 -5.33 13.55 -0.08
N ILE A 197 -4.23 13.41 0.67
CA ILE A 197 -2.99 14.16 0.42
C ILE A 197 -2.43 13.83 -0.97
N PHE A 198 -2.49 12.56 -1.36
CA PHE A 198 -2.07 12.08 -2.67
C PHE A 198 -3.12 12.31 -3.79
N GLY A 199 -4.14 13.12 -3.55
CA GLY A 199 -4.98 13.63 -4.63
C GLY A 199 -6.30 12.89 -4.85
N VAL A 200 -6.56 11.78 -4.16
CA VAL A 200 -7.87 11.12 -4.24
C VAL A 200 -8.92 12.05 -3.63
N GLY A 201 -9.95 12.40 -4.41
CA GLY A 201 -11.00 13.32 -3.97
C GLY A 201 -10.61 14.81 -3.91
N THR A 202 -9.34 15.15 -4.13
CA THR A 202 -8.83 16.51 -3.94
C THR A 202 -8.14 17.08 -5.18
N SER A 203 -7.66 16.24 -6.09
CA SER A 203 -6.94 16.64 -7.30
C SER A 203 -7.85 17.02 -8.47
N ALA A 204 -7.29 17.81 -9.39
CA ALA A 204 -7.97 18.12 -10.65
C ALA A 204 -8.05 16.87 -11.57
N SER A 205 -7.04 16.00 -11.54
CA SER A 205 -7.03 14.73 -12.28
C SER A 205 -8.08 13.74 -11.76
N TRP A 206 -8.35 13.71 -10.45
CA TRP A 206 -9.52 13.01 -9.91
C TRP A 206 -10.82 13.56 -10.49
N THR A 207 -11.00 14.88 -10.40
CA THR A 207 -12.23 15.55 -10.88
C THR A 207 -12.45 15.35 -12.38
N ALA A 208 -11.37 15.24 -13.16
CA ALA A 208 -11.40 14.98 -14.60
C ALA A 208 -12.12 13.69 -14.99
N TYR A 209 -12.15 12.69 -14.11
CA TYR A 209 -12.82 11.41 -14.33
C TYR A 209 -14.24 11.35 -13.77
N ILE A 210 -14.76 12.42 -13.17
CA ILE A 210 -16.11 12.42 -12.63
C ILE A 210 -17.11 12.75 -13.74
N ILE A 211 -18.04 11.81 -14.00
CA ILE A 211 -19.18 12.03 -14.89
C ILE A 211 -20.46 11.72 -14.14
N GLY A 212 -21.22 12.75 -13.79
CA GLY A 212 -22.41 12.58 -12.95
C GLY A 212 -22.03 12.18 -11.52
N SER A 213 -22.46 11.00 -11.08
CA SER A 213 -22.20 10.47 -9.72
C SER A 213 -21.25 9.26 -9.72
N VAL A 214 -20.46 9.10 -10.77
CA VAL A 214 -19.50 8.01 -10.91
C VAL A 214 -18.12 8.52 -11.31
N PHE A 215 -17.10 7.81 -10.84
CA PHE A 215 -15.72 7.95 -11.26
C PHE A 215 -15.45 7.02 -12.45
N THR A 216 -14.83 7.55 -13.49
CA THR A 216 -14.66 6.89 -14.80
C THR A 216 -13.20 6.61 -15.15
N GLY A 217 -12.31 6.64 -14.16
CA GLY A 217 -10.91 6.26 -14.32
C GLY A 217 -10.79 4.81 -14.82
N PRO A 218 -10.03 4.56 -15.90
CA PRO A 218 -9.97 3.24 -16.54
C PRO A 218 -9.44 2.13 -15.62
N LYS A 219 -8.48 2.41 -14.73
CA LYS A 219 -7.92 1.43 -13.80
C LYS A 219 -8.91 1.10 -12.69
N SER A 220 -9.53 2.12 -12.10
CA SER A 220 -10.58 1.96 -11.09
C SER A 220 -11.78 1.22 -11.67
N ALA A 221 -12.16 1.53 -12.90
CA ALA A 221 -13.24 0.82 -13.59
C ALA A 221 -12.90 -0.65 -13.89
N ALA A 222 -11.64 -0.94 -14.24
CA ALA A 222 -11.17 -2.31 -14.42
C ALA A 222 -11.14 -3.09 -13.09
N SER A 223 -10.65 -2.48 -12.00
CA SER A 223 -10.60 -3.08 -10.67
C SER A 223 -12.00 -3.36 -10.11
N PHE A 224 -12.93 -2.41 -10.25
CA PHE A 224 -14.30 -2.54 -9.75
C PHE A 224 -15.21 -3.35 -10.69
N GLY A 225 -14.86 -3.47 -11.97
CA GLY A 225 -15.67 -4.09 -13.02
C GLY A 225 -16.73 -3.17 -13.66
N ALA A 226 -16.79 -1.91 -13.24
CA ALA A 226 -17.65 -0.86 -13.79
C ALA A 226 -17.16 0.54 -13.35
N ASN A 227 -17.73 1.62 -13.88
CA ASN A 227 -17.50 2.96 -13.33
C ASN A 227 -17.90 3.00 -11.85
N VAL A 228 -17.04 3.56 -11.01
CA VAL A 228 -17.13 3.43 -9.56
C VAL A 228 -18.13 4.46 -9.02
N PRO A 229 -19.14 4.05 -8.25
CA PRO A 229 -20.05 5.01 -7.64
C PRO A 229 -19.35 5.87 -6.58
N MET A 230 -19.71 7.15 -6.57
CA MET A 230 -19.13 8.13 -5.65
C MET A 230 -20.15 8.58 -4.61
N SER A 231 -19.63 9.09 -3.49
CA SER A 231 -20.39 9.85 -2.51
C SER A 231 -20.90 11.17 -3.10
N GLY A 232 -21.90 11.77 -2.46
CA GLY A 232 -22.49 13.03 -2.92
C GLY A 232 -21.56 14.25 -2.86
N ASP A 233 -20.44 14.16 -2.14
CA ASP A 233 -19.41 15.21 -2.10
C ASP A 233 -18.42 15.13 -3.28
N GLY A 234 -18.44 14.05 -4.06
CA GLY A 234 -17.52 13.82 -5.18
C GLY A 234 -16.06 13.58 -4.76
N ALA A 235 -15.79 13.43 -3.47
CA ALA A 235 -14.43 13.28 -2.93
C ALA A 235 -14.12 11.84 -2.47
N HIS A 236 -15.11 10.97 -2.42
CA HIS A 236 -14.97 9.63 -1.89
C HIS A 236 -15.66 8.59 -2.78
N TRP A 237 -15.31 7.33 -2.56
CA TRP A 237 -16.17 6.24 -2.95
C TRP A 237 -17.51 6.34 -2.22
N ARG A 238 -18.56 5.80 -2.83
CA ARG A 238 -19.92 5.93 -2.29
C ARG A 238 -20.03 5.24 -0.93
N ASP A 239 -20.18 6.06 0.11
CA ASP A 239 -20.67 5.66 1.42
C ASP A 239 -22.14 5.27 1.33
N ASP A 240 -22.50 4.13 1.91
CA ASP A 240 -23.88 3.69 2.01
C ASP A 240 -24.50 3.94 3.40
N ALA A 241 -23.75 4.60 4.30
CA ALA A 241 -24.14 4.96 5.66
C ALA A 241 -24.61 3.77 6.53
N ALA A 242 -24.28 2.52 6.15
CA ALA A 242 -24.76 1.33 6.87
C ALA A 242 -24.11 1.17 8.26
N CYS A 243 -23.07 1.94 8.57
CA CYS A 243 -22.35 1.84 9.85
C CYS A 243 -22.95 2.64 11.01
N VAL A 244 -24.21 3.06 10.87
CA VAL A 244 -24.96 3.66 11.97
C VAL A 244 -25.66 2.56 12.79
N LEU A 245 -25.40 2.55 14.10
CA LEU A 245 -26.12 1.71 15.06
C LEU A 245 -27.64 1.89 14.92
N PRO A 246 -28.46 0.84 15.10
CA PRO A 246 -28.10 -0.46 15.71
C PRO A 246 -27.64 -1.52 14.70
N ASN A 247 -27.66 -1.23 13.39
CA ASN A 247 -27.52 -2.27 12.36
C ASN A 247 -26.06 -2.69 12.14
N GLY A 248 -25.10 -1.80 12.40
CA GLY A 248 -23.67 -2.10 12.24
C GLY A 248 -23.28 -2.38 10.78
N TYR A 249 -22.00 -2.65 10.56
CA TYR A 249 -21.46 -3.02 9.24
C TYR A 249 -22.27 -4.17 8.61
N ASN A 250 -22.89 -3.90 7.45
CA ASN A 250 -23.61 -4.91 6.67
C ASN A 250 -22.79 -5.29 5.43
N PRO A 251 -22.04 -6.40 5.46
CA PRO A 251 -21.23 -6.84 4.31
C PRO A 251 -22.08 -7.22 3.10
N LEU A 252 -23.37 -7.52 3.30
CA LEU A 252 -24.28 -7.93 2.24
C LEU A 252 -24.99 -6.75 1.56
N ASN A 253 -24.65 -5.51 1.93
CA ASN A 253 -25.26 -4.35 1.27
C ASN A 253 -24.73 -4.25 -0.18
N PRO A 254 -25.60 -4.35 -1.20
CA PRO A 254 -25.18 -4.20 -2.60
C PRO A 254 -24.70 -2.78 -2.94
N LEU A 255 -24.83 -1.81 -2.02
CA LEU A 255 -24.35 -0.45 -2.21
C LEU A 255 -22.89 -0.25 -1.79
N ASN A 256 -22.32 -1.17 -1.00
CA ASN A 256 -20.90 -1.15 -0.61
C ASN A 256 -20.01 -1.10 -1.85
N VAL A 257 -19.07 -0.16 -1.88
CA VAL A 257 -17.97 -0.19 -2.84
C VAL A 257 -16.90 -1.12 -2.27
N LEU A 258 -16.99 -2.40 -2.61
CA LEU A 258 -16.05 -3.43 -2.16
C LEU A 258 -14.88 -3.57 -3.13
N SER A 259 -13.71 -3.87 -2.57
CA SER A 259 -12.51 -4.25 -3.31
C SER A 259 -11.62 -5.14 -2.44
N LYS A 260 -10.60 -5.75 -3.06
CA LYS A 260 -9.67 -6.65 -2.40
C LYS A 260 -8.66 -5.88 -1.58
N THR A 261 -8.45 -6.29 -0.34
CA THR A 261 -7.39 -5.75 0.51
C THR A 261 -6.02 -6.03 -0.08
N VAL A 262 -5.12 -5.06 0.10
CA VAL A 262 -3.69 -5.25 -0.09
C VAL A 262 -3.10 -5.56 1.28
N GLY A 263 -2.31 -6.63 1.38
CA GLY A 263 -1.85 -7.16 2.67
C GLY A 263 -1.00 -6.15 3.45
N GLN A 264 -1.55 -5.61 4.54
CA GLN A 264 -0.96 -4.48 5.29
C GLN A 264 -1.41 -4.51 6.75
N PHE A 265 -0.56 -4.06 7.66
CA PHE A 265 -0.94 -3.80 9.06
C PHE A 265 -1.71 -4.95 9.74
N GLY A 266 -1.30 -6.20 9.50
CA GLY A 266 -1.98 -7.39 10.04
C GLY A 266 -3.30 -7.76 9.35
N THR A 267 -3.74 -6.99 8.34
CA THR A 267 -4.83 -7.35 7.44
C THR A 267 -4.26 -8.15 6.26
N PRO A 268 -4.70 -9.41 6.04
CA PRO A 268 -4.33 -10.21 4.88
C PRO A 268 -4.70 -9.56 3.54
N ALA A 269 -3.94 -9.87 2.48
CA ALA A 269 -4.32 -9.53 1.11
C ALA A 269 -5.49 -10.41 0.62
N GLY A 270 -6.29 -9.93 -0.34
CA GLY A 270 -7.32 -10.72 -1.04
C GLY A 270 -8.70 -10.78 -0.36
N LEU A 271 -8.85 -10.18 0.82
CA LEU A 271 -10.12 -10.11 1.53
C LEU A 271 -11.05 -9.07 0.91
N ASP A 272 -12.35 -9.35 0.86
CA ASP A 272 -13.33 -8.34 0.48
C ASP A 272 -13.48 -7.32 1.62
N GLN A 273 -13.27 -6.04 1.30
CA GLN A 273 -13.39 -4.93 2.23
C GLN A 273 -14.06 -3.75 1.53
N ILE A 274 -14.75 -2.90 2.29
CA ILE A 274 -15.08 -1.55 1.80
C ILE A 274 -13.77 -0.85 1.43
N ALA A 275 -13.71 -0.30 0.21
CA ALA A 275 -12.57 0.44 -0.28
C ALA A 275 -12.22 1.57 0.69
N ARG A 276 -10.93 1.78 0.97
CA ARG A 276 -10.50 2.64 2.07
C ARG A 276 -10.88 4.09 1.87
N MET A 277 -10.96 4.56 0.63
CA MET A 277 -11.38 5.92 0.31
C MET A 277 -12.91 6.12 0.34
N ASP A 278 -13.67 5.15 0.86
CA ASP A 278 -15.00 5.35 1.42
C ASP A 278 -14.90 6.11 2.76
N PRO A 279 -15.73 7.14 3.02
CA PRO A 279 -15.63 7.98 4.21
C PRO A 279 -16.24 7.34 5.47
N SER A 280 -16.77 6.12 5.37
CA SER A 280 -17.41 5.44 6.50
C SER A 280 -16.42 5.14 7.63
N SER A 281 -16.91 5.32 8.85
CA SER A 281 -16.19 5.02 10.10
C SER A 281 -16.38 3.56 10.53
N CYS A 282 -16.78 2.68 9.62
CA CYS A 282 -17.01 1.27 9.88
C CYS A 282 -15.77 0.64 10.52
N GLN A 283 -15.89 0.11 11.74
CA GLN A 283 -14.88 -0.79 12.29
C GLN A 283 -15.36 -2.22 12.08
N ILE A 284 -14.63 -2.99 11.28
CA ILE A 284 -14.78 -4.45 11.24
C ILE A 284 -13.95 -4.99 12.43
N PRO A 285 -14.51 -5.82 13.32
CA PRO A 285 -13.75 -6.38 14.43
C PRO A 285 -12.56 -7.21 13.94
N GLY A 286 -11.38 -6.97 14.50
CA GLY A 286 -10.16 -7.78 14.29
C GLY A 286 -9.07 -7.03 13.52
N ASN A 287 -9.30 -6.78 12.24
CA ASN A 287 -8.29 -6.27 11.30
C ASN A 287 -8.49 -4.79 10.97
N HIS A 288 -7.41 -4.13 10.56
CA HIS A 288 -7.46 -2.76 10.06
C HIS A 288 -8.25 -2.71 8.74
N LEU A 289 -8.94 -1.59 8.51
CA LEU A 289 -9.37 -1.25 7.16
C LEU A 289 -8.16 -0.66 6.46
N VAL A 290 -7.67 -1.35 5.45
CA VAL A 290 -6.43 -1.01 4.72
C VAL A 290 -6.75 -0.59 3.29
N PHE A 291 -5.75 -0.07 2.57
CA PHE A 291 -5.92 0.22 1.15
C PHE A 291 -6.30 -1.05 0.39
N THR A 292 -7.22 -0.88 -0.56
CA THR A 292 -7.67 -1.93 -1.46
C THR A 292 -7.08 -1.73 -2.86
N GLU A 293 -7.19 -2.75 -3.70
CA GLU A 293 -6.82 -2.66 -5.11
C GLU A 293 -7.52 -1.50 -5.81
N LEU A 294 -8.77 -1.18 -5.43
CA LEU A 294 -9.50 -0.05 -5.98
C LEU A 294 -8.92 1.30 -5.54
N ASP A 295 -8.45 1.42 -4.31
CA ASP A 295 -7.83 2.67 -3.84
C ASP A 295 -6.50 2.93 -4.55
N LEU A 296 -5.73 1.87 -4.79
CA LEU A 296 -4.51 1.94 -5.60
C LEU A 296 -4.82 2.26 -7.07
N ALA A 297 -5.84 1.63 -7.65
CA ALA A 297 -6.27 1.94 -9.01
C ALA A 297 -6.73 3.40 -9.14
N GLY A 298 -7.33 3.97 -8.08
CA GLY A 298 -7.68 5.38 -8.01
C GLY A 298 -6.46 6.31 -7.99
N LEU A 299 -5.36 5.90 -7.35
CA LEU A 299 -4.09 6.63 -7.36
C LEU A 299 -3.41 6.57 -8.75
N ASP A 300 -3.40 5.40 -9.40
CA ASP A 300 -2.87 5.19 -10.75
C ASP A 300 -3.65 6.02 -11.78
N ASP A 301 -4.99 6.03 -11.69
CA ASP A 301 -5.83 6.83 -12.60
C ASP A 301 -5.53 8.33 -12.54
N ILE A 302 -5.13 8.86 -11.38
CA ILE A 302 -4.93 10.30 -11.17
C ILE A 302 -3.49 10.77 -11.38
N GLY A 303 -2.56 9.88 -11.73
CA GLY A 303 -1.20 10.24 -12.13
C GLY A 303 -0.10 9.43 -11.50
N TRP A 304 -0.30 8.88 -10.30
CA TRP A 304 0.78 8.25 -9.56
C TRP A 304 1.25 6.96 -10.24
N ASP A 305 2.55 6.84 -10.44
CA ASP A 305 3.18 5.59 -10.79
C ASP A 305 3.24 4.69 -9.56
N ILE A 306 2.55 3.56 -9.65
CA ILE A 306 2.49 2.57 -8.58
C ILE A 306 3.28 1.35 -8.98
N THR A 307 4.07 0.81 -8.04
CA THR A 307 4.73 -0.48 -8.22
C THR A 307 3.74 -1.52 -8.76
N SER A 308 4.14 -2.29 -9.78
CA SER A 308 3.28 -3.30 -10.43
C SER A 308 2.84 -4.44 -9.50
N ALA A 309 3.30 -4.44 -8.26
CA ALA A 309 2.88 -5.33 -7.19
C ALA A 309 3.03 -4.59 -5.86
N PRO A 310 1.96 -4.04 -5.26
CA PRO A 310 2.00 -3.82 -3.81
C PRO A 310 2.30 -5.19 -3.17
N PRO A 311 3.02 -5.28 -2.03
CA PRO A 311 3.57 -6.53 -1.54
C PRO A 311 2.48 -7.61 -1.46
N ALA A 312 2.49 -8.49 -2.46
CA ALA A 312 1.57 -9.60 -2.61
C ALA A 312 2.02 -10.73 -1.69
N GLU A 313 2.11 -10.45 -0.40
CA GLU A 313 2.23 -11.54 0.56
C GLU A 313 0.85 -12.20 0.66
N ILE A 314 0.67 -13.28 -0.08
CA ILE A 314 -0.45 -14.20 0.13
C ILE A 314 -0.29 -14.72 1.56
N VAL A 315 -1.09 -14.18 2.48
CA VAL A 315 -1.10 -14.65 3.86
C VAL A 315 -1.86 -15.97 3.87
N ALA A 316 -1.14 -17.08 4.03
CA ALA A 316 -1.79 -18.38 4.14
C ALA A 316 -2.74 -18.40 5.35
N PRO A 317 -3.96 -18.98 5.22
CA PRO A 317 -4.90 -19.05 6.31
C PRO A 317 -4.36 -19.94 7.44
N ALA A 318 -4.80 -19.68 8.66
CA ALA A 318 -4.45 -20.54 9.80
C ALA A 318 -4.95 -21.97 9.56
N LEU A 319 -4.03 -22.94 9.59
CA LEU A 319 -4.31 -24.36 9.44
C LEU A 319 -4.63 -24.97 10.81
N ALA A 320 -5.88 -25.39 11.01
CA ALA A 320 -6.29 -26.14 12.19
C ALA A 320 -6.15 -27.64 11.95
N ILE A 321 -5.70 -28.38 12.97
CA ILE A 321 -5.51 -29.83 12.91
C ILE A 321 -6.24 -30.52 14.06
N SER A 322 -6.92 -31.63 13.75
CA SER A 322 -7.59 -32.47 14.73
C SER A 322 -7.37 -33.94 14.39
N ARG A 323 -7.21 -34.78 15.42
CA ARG A 323 -7.04 -36.24 15.25
C ARG A 323 -8.19 -36.98 15.89
N ASN A 324 -8.82 -37.89 15.14
CA ASN A 324 -9.88 -38.74 15.65
C ASN A 324 -9.27 -39.93 16.42
N PRO A 325 -9.56 -40.08 17.73
CA PRO A 325 -8.95 -41.12 18.56
C PRO A 325 -9.47 -42.54 18.26
N SER A 326 -10.60 -42.67 17.57
CA SER A 326 -11.24 -43.97 17.30
C SER A 326 -10.72 -44.67 16.05
N ASN A 327 -10.33 -43.91 15.02
CA ASN A 327 -9.85 -44.43 13.74
C ASN A 327 -8.46 -43.87 13.35
N GLY A 328 -7.90 -42.96 14.14
CA GLY A 328 -6.57 -42.40 13.92
C GLY A 328 -6.50 -41.33 12.81
N HIS A 329 -7.59 -41.06 12.09
CA HIS A 329 -7.63 -40.09 10.99
C HIS A 329 -7.28 -38.68 11.48
N VAL A 330 -6.66 -37.89 10.60
CA VAL A 330 -6.29 -36.49 10.88
C VAL A 330 -7.09 -35.59 9.96
N THR A 331 -7.90 -34.69 10.52
CA THR A 331 -8.64 -33.69 9.77
C THR A 331 -7.94 -32.34 9.90
N LEU A 332 -7.63 -31.76 8.75
CA LEU A 332 -7.04 -30.43 8.61
C LEU A 332 -8.07 -29.49 8.01
N SER A 333 -8.23 -28.31 8.60
CA SER A 333 -9.25 -27.33 8.18
C SER A 333 -8.71 -25.91 8.17
N TRP A 334 -9.20 -25.11 7.22
CA TRP A 334 -8.84 -23.70 7.04
C TRP A 334 -10.03 -22.95 6.44
N THR A 335 -9.92 -21.63 6.34
CA THR A 335 -10.88 -20.80 5.61
C THR A 335 -10.36 -20.60 4.19
N ALA A 336 -11.12 -21.06 3.19
CA ALA A 336 -10.80 -20.93 1.78
C ALA A 336 -11.45 -19.69 1.15
N GLU A 337 -10.81 -19.13 0.12
CA GLU A 337 -11.21 -17.91 -0.58
C GLU A 337 -11.32 -18.15 -2.09
N ASN A 338 -12.24 -17.45 -2.75
CA ASN A 338 -12.66 -17.69 -4.14
C ASN A 338 -11.59 -17.43 -5.23
N SER A 339 -10.38 -17.00 -4.85
CA SER A 339 -9.29 -16.68 -5.77
C SER A 339 -8.04 -17.53 -5.57
N PHE A 340 -8.04 -18.42 -4.58
CA PHE A 340 -6.91 -19.28 -4.25
C PHE A 340 -7.23 -20.75 -4.45
N ALA A 341 -6.21 -21.51 -4.83
CA ALA A 341 -6.18 -22.96 -4.70
C ALA A 341 -5.31 -23.33 -3.51
N TYR A 342 -5.77 -24.34 -2.78
CA TYR A 342 -5.10 -24.82 -1.57
C TYR A 342 -4.68 -26.26 -1.80
N GLN A 343 -3.37 -26.52 -1.83
CA GLN A 343 -2.83 -27.87 -1.87
C GLN A 343 -2.34 -28.23 -0.47
N LEU A 344 -2.93 -29.29 0.09
CA LEU A 344 -2.44 -29.82 1.35
C LEU A 344 -1.31 -30.80 1.05
N GLU A 345 -0.21 -30.68 1.77
CA GLU A 345 0.93 -31.58 1.63
C GLU A 345 1.30 -32.18 2.98
N GLU A 346 1.82 -33.40 2.92
CA GLU A 346 2.36 -34.10 4.06
C GLU A 346 3.84 -34.47 3.87
N SER A 347 4.55 -34.60 4.99
CA SER A 347 5.90 -35.15 5.01
C SER A 347 6.18 -35.78 6.37
N PRO A 348 6.78 -36.99 6.42
CA PRO A 348 7.24 -37.57 7.68
C PRO A 348 8.54 -36.94 8.20
N ILE A 349 9.22 -36.13 7.39
CA ILE A 349 10.62 -35.69 7.63
C ILE A 349 10.86 -34.20 7.32
N LEU A 350 9.81 -33.37 7.23
CA LEU A 350 9.88 -31.95 6.87
C LEU A 350 10.54 -31.66 5.51
N SER A 351 10.65 -32.68 4.64
CA SER A 351 11.22 -32.60 3.29
C SER A 351 10.62 -33.69 2.40
N GLY A 352 10.75 -33.56 1.08
CA GLY A 352 10.11 -34.50 0.14
C GLY A 352 8.58 -34.53 0.30
N TRP A 353 7.98 -33.35 0.37
CA TRP A 353 6.54 -33.15 0.55
C TRP A 353 5.73 -33.85 -0.53
N GLN A 354 4.59 -34.41 -0.14
CA GLN A 354 3.68 -35.13 -1.02
C GLN A 354 2.28 -34.55 -0.91
N ASP A 355 1.62 -34.40 -2.05
CA ASP A 355 0.25 -33.92 -2.14
C ASP A 355 -0.70 -34.87 -1.42
N LEU A 356 -1.38 -34.36 -0.39
CA LEU A 356 -2.46 -35.04 0.29
C LEU A 356 -3.80 -34.69 -0.36
N GLY A 357 -4.17 -35.49 -1.36
CA GLY A 357 -5.40 -35.30 -2.13
C GLY A 357 -5.26 -34.25 -3.25
N SER A 358 -6.38 -33.93 -3.89
CA SER A 358 -6.41 -32.92 -4.96
C SER A 358 -6.49 -31.49 -4.39
N PRO A 359 -6.01 -30.47 -5.13
CA PRO A 359 -6.15 -29.09 -4.72
C PRO A 359 -7.61 -28.73 -4.45
N VAL A 360 -7.85 -28.03 -3.35
CA VAL A 360 -9.17 -27.47 -3.05
C VAL A 360 -9.25 -26.11 -3.73
N SER A 361 -10.08 -25.99 -4.76
CA SER A 361 -10.38 -24.71 -5.41
C SER A 361 -11.47 -23.97 -4.65
N GLY A 362 -11.25 -22.68 -4.38
CA GLY A 362 -12.05 -21.85 -3.49
C GLY A 362 -13.55 -21.78 -3.84
N VAL A 363 -14.37 -22.34 -2.96
CA VAL A 363 -15.65 -21.78 -2.57
C VAL A 363 -15.42 -21.08 -1.24
N SER A 364 -15.81 -19.81 -1.11
CA SER A 364 -15.58 -19.02 0.08
C SER A 364 -16.19 -19.70 1.31
N GLY A 365 -15.38 -19.87 2.35
CA GLY A 365 -15.83 -20.49 3.60
C GLY A 365 -14.93 -21.63 4.10
N PRO A 366 -15.41 -22.42 5.08
CA PRO A 366 -14.60 -23.46 5.70
C PRO A 366 -14.29 -24.58 4.71
N ALA A 367 -13.01 -24.89 4.56
CA ALA A 367 -12.49 -26.02 3.82
C ALA A 367 -11.83 -27.02 4.77
N SER A 368 -11.86 -28.30 4.42
CA SER A 368 -11.16 -29.33 5.18
C SER A 368 -10.80 -30.53 4.33
N VAL A 369 -9.66 -31.13 4.63
CA VAL A 369 -9.20 -32.41 4.07
C VAL A 369 -8.92 -33.36 5.24
N THR A 370 -9.24 -34.65 5.06
CA THR A 370 -8.96 -35.68 6.07
C THR A 370 -7.96 -36.68 5.52
N ASP A 371 -6.83 -36.78 6.20
CA ASP A 371 -5.92 -37.91 6.06
C ASP A 371 -6.52 -39.14 6.73
N THR A 372 -6.87 -40.13 5.90
CA THR A 372 -7.45 -41.40 6.37
C THR A 372 -6.39 -42.47 6.62
N THR A 373 -5.14 -42.23 6.22
CA THR A 373 -4.03 -43.18 6.36
C THR A 373 -2.76 -42.49 6.87
N PRO A 374 -2.82 -41.75 8.00
CA PRO A 374 -1.66 -41.04 8.50
C PRO A 374 -0.52 -42.01 8.83
N PRO A 375 0.75 -41.69 8.47
CA PRO A 375 1.90 -42.51 8.76
C PRO A 375 2.02 -42.88 10.24
N THR A 376 2.57 -44.05 10.52
CA THR A 376 2.82 -44.49 11.90
C THR A 376 4.02 -43.72 12.47
N GLY A 377 3.76 -42.73 13.33
CA GLY A 377 4.80 -41.89 13.93
C GLY A 377 4.45 -40.41 13.88
N ALA A 378 5.47 -39.55 13.76
CA ALA A 378 5.28 -38.12 13.49
C ALA A 378 5.04 -37.91 11.99
N ASN A 379 4.07 -37.07 11.66
CA ASN A 379 3.82 -36.57 10.31
C ASN A 379 3.64 -35.06 10.39
N PHE A 380 4.12 -34.35 9.38
CA PHE A 380 4.03 -32.91 9.27
C PHE A 380 3.10 -32.56 8.13
N TYR A 381 2.32 -31.50 8.31
CA TYR A 381 1.40 -31.02 7.30
C TYR A 381 1.67 -29.55 7.02
N ARG A 382 1.49 -29.14 5.77
CA ARG A 382 1.48 -27.73 5.38
C ARG A 382 0.40 -27.49 4.34
N LEU A 383 -0.03 -26.24 4.25
CA LEU A 383 -0.98 -25.78 3.26
C LEU A 383 -0.24 -24.87 2.28
N GLU A 384 -0.09 -25.31 1.04
CA GLU A 384 0.39 -24.46 -0.04
C GLU A 384 -0.80 -23.66 -0.58
N VAL A 385 -0.60 -22.35 -0.73
CA VAL A 385 -1.61 -21.41 -1.23
C VAL A 385 -1.07 -20.80 -2.52
N GLY A 386 -1.80 -21.00 -3.60
CA GLY A 386 -1.49 -20.44 -4.91
C GLY A 386 -2.72 -19.82 -5.55
N PRO A 387 -2.56 -19.03 -6.62
CA PRO A 387 -3.69 -18.56 -7.42
C PRO A 387 -4.51 -19.76 -7.91
N ALA A 388 -5.84 -19.63 -7.93
CA ALA A 388 -6.70 -20.68 -8.47
C ALA A 388 -6.35 -20.95 -9.95
N PRO A 389 -6.27 -22.22 -10.41
CA PRO A 389 -6.10 -22.51 -11.82
C PRO A 389 -7.26 -21.90 -12.61
N ALA A 390 -6.95 -21.25 -13.74
CA ALA A 390 -7.96 -20.65 -14.61
C ALA A 390 -9.08 -21.66 -14.93
N PRO A 391 -10.36 -21.27 -14.88
CA PRO A 391 -11.45 -22.20 -15.14
C PRO A 391 -11.29 -22.82 -16.53
N VAL A 392 -11.32 -24.16 -16.57
CA VAL A 392 -11.29 -24.93 -17.82
C VAL A 392 -12.62 -24.68 -18.56
N THR A 393 -12.62 -23.67 -19.44
CA THR A 393 -13.64 -23.28 -20.43
C THR A 393 -14.94 -22.61 -19.90
N PRO A 394 -15.31 -21.42 -20.41
CA PRO A 394 -16.55 -20.72 -20.08
C PRO A 394 -17.74 -21.14 -20.98
N PRO A 395 -19.01 -20.94 -20.57
CA PRO A 395 -20.08 -20.75 -21.54
C PRO A 395 -19.88 -19.40 -22.24
N SER A 396 -19.87 -19.46 -23.57
CA SER A 396 -19.62 -18.37 -24.51
C SER A 396 -20.40 -17.09 -24.23
N PHE A 397 -19.71 -15.94 -24.17
CA PHE A 397 -20.08 -14.69 -24.85
C PHE A 397 -18.80 -13.92 -25.23
N ALA A 398 -18.87 -13.14 -26.32
CA ALA A 398 -17.77 -12.78 -27.21
C ALA A 398 -16.62 -11.92 -26.64
N SER A 399 -15.43 -12.14 -27.21
CA SER A 399 -14.09 -11.62 -26.83
C SER A 399 -13.71 -10.25 -27.41
N ALA A 400 -12.79 -9.56 -26.72
CA ALA A 400 -11.71 -8.72 -27.28
C ALA A 400 -10.39 -9.01 -26.51
N PRO A 401 -9.19 -8.81 -27.10
CA PRO A 401 -8.02 -9.70 -26.90
C PRO A 401 -7.17 -9.41 -25.66
N GLU A 402 -6.67 -10.48 -25.04
CA GLU A 402 -5.70 -10.50 -23.93
C GLU A 402 -4.26 -10.23 -24.43
N MET A 403 -3.46 -9.53 -23.61
CA MET A 403 -2.02 -9.32 -23.77
C MET A 403 -1.28 -9.95 -22.58
N TRP A 404 -0.22 -10.70 -22.88
CA TRP A 404 0.53 -11.57 -21.97
C TRP A 404 1.70 -10.81 -21.30
N LEU A 405 1.89 -10.93 -19.99
CA LEU A 405 3.08 -10.54 -19.21
C LEU A 405 3.23 -11.64 -18.13
N GLY A 406 4.17 -12.58 -18.18
CA GLY A 406 5.62 -12.43 -17.99
C GLY A 406 6.03 -13.12 -16.67
N GLU A 407 6.94 -14.10 -16.72
CA GLU A 407 7.35 -15.01 -15.62
C GLU A 407 8.02 -14.31 -14.41
N ALA A 408 7.75 -14.80 -13.19
CA ALA A 408 8.46 -14.43 -11.97
C ALA A 408 9.63 -15.38 -11.66
N VAL A 409 10.79 -14.80 -11.31
CA VAL A 409 12.07 -15.46 -11.04
C VAL A 409 12.20 -15.83 -9.56
N HIS A 410 12.69 -17.04 -9.27
CA HIS A 410 12.98 -17.58 -7.94
C HIS A 410 14.08 -16.80 -7.18
N GLY A 411 13.87 -16.59 -5.87
CA GLY A 411 14.91 -16.25 -4.91
C GLY A 411 14.73 -17.01 -3.59
N SER A 412 15.62 -17.98 -3.31
CA SER A 412 15.67 -18.69 -2.03
C SER A 412 16.70 -18.06 -1.09
N ARG A 413 16.38 -17.92 0.20
CA ARG A 413 17.38 -17.68 1.25
C ARG A 413 17.12 -18.63 2.42
N GLU A 414 18.13 -19.42 2.80
CA GLU A 414 18.07 -20.35 3.93
C GLU A 414 18.02 -19.63 5.30
N PRO A 415 17.31 -20.15 6.31
CA PRO A 415 17.44 -19.69 7.68
C PRO A 415 18.60 -20.37 8.42
N ALA A 416 19.27 -19.55 9.24
CA ALA A 416 20.38 -19.90 10.11
C ALA A 416 19.97 -20.85 11.25
N VAL A 417 20.90 -21.76 11.58
CA VAL A 417 20.79 -22.72 12.69
C VAL A 417 20.94 -22.01 14.04
N VAL A 418 20.04 -22.31 14.98
CA VAL A 418 20.27 -22.09 16.42
C VAL A 418 20.53 -23.45 17.06
N GLU A 419 21.79 -23.70 17.43
CA GLU A 419 22.18 -24.82 18.28
C GLU A 419 21.77 -24.56 19.74
N ASN A 420 21.47 -25.65 20.46
CA ASN A 420 21.17 -25.80 21.89
C ASN A 420 19.70 -25.76 22.34
N CYS A 421 19.06 -26.93 22.26
CA CYS A 421 18.33 -27.47 23.41
C CYS A 421 18.91 -28.85 23.72
N GLY A 422 19.85 -28.88 24.66
CA GLY A 422 20.45 -30.10 25.17
C GLY A 422 19.50 -30.91 26.05
N GLY A 423 19.72 -32.22 26.04
CA GLY A 423 19.49 -33.08 27.20
C GLY A 423 18.09 -33.65 27.36
N CYS A 424 17.91 -34.89 26.91
CA CYS A 424 17.46 -35.98 27.78
C CYS A 424 17.85 -37.33 27.13
N ALA A 425 18.91 -37.93 27.68
CA ALA A 425 19.26 -39.32 27.45
C ALA A 425 18.35 -40.22 28.31
N ALA A 426 18.12 -41.42 27.79
CA ALA A 426 17.40 -42.52 28.44
C ALA A 426 17.96 -42.86 29.84
N HIS A 427 17.07 -42.98 30.82
CA HIS A 427 16.79 -44.21 31.59
C HIS A 427 15.66 -44.00 32.60
#